data_AF-A0AAD5MQB9-F1
#
_entry.id   AF-A0AAD5MQB9-F1
#
_cell.length_a   1.000
_cell.length_b   1.000
_cell.length_c   1.000
_cell.angle_alpha   90.00
_cell.angle_beta   90.00
_cell.angle_gamma   90.00
#
_symmetry.space_group_name_H-M   'P 1'
#
loop_
_entity.id
_entity.type
_entity.pdbx_description
1 polymer ?
#
loop_
_entity_poly.entity_id
_entity_poly.type
_entity_poly.pdbx_seq_one_letter_code
_entity_poly.pdbx_strand_id
1 'polypeptide(L)' 'MANDRGNRINPSYVAFSLDAGERSIGDAARNRLTINPGNTVFDAKRLIGRDLND' A
#
# COMPACT_ATOMS: atom_id res chain seq x y z
N MET A 1 18.31 2.83 8.82
CA MET A 1 17.43 2.44 9.96
C MET A 1 16.44 1.39 9.49
N ALA A 2 15.99 0.51 10.40
CA ALA A 2 14.92 -0.45 10.13
C ALA A 2 13.55 0.17 10.47
N ASN A 3 12.47 -0.35 9.91
CA ASN A 3 11.11 0.04 10.27
C ASN A 3 10.70 -0.51 11.65
N ASP A 4 9.50 -0.17 12.10
CA ASP A 4 8.92 -0.57 13.39
C ASP A 4 8.78 -2.11 13.57
N ARG A 5 9.04 -2.88 12.51
CA ARG A 5 9.02 -4.35 12.49
C ARG A 5 10.40 -4.97 12.31
N GLY A 6 11.47 -4.17 12.33
CA GLY A 6 12.84 -4.63 12.14
C GLY A 6 13.24 -4.90 10.69
N ASN A 7 12.36 -4.63 9.71
CA ASN A 7 12.66 -4.79 8.29
C ASN A 7 13.46 -3.60 7.77
N ARG A 8 14.48 -3.89 6.94
CA ARG A 8 15.27 -2.86 6.24
C ARG A 8 14.61 -2.36 4.96
N ILE A 9 13.58 -3.05 4.49
CA ILE A 9 12.80 -2.72 3.30
C ILE A 9 11.32 -2.69 3.69
N ASN A 10 10.63 -1.63 3.26
CA ASN A 10 9.18 -1.54 3.38
C ASN A 10 8.57 -1.78 2.00
N PRO A 11 7.62 -2.71 1.85
CA PRO A 11 6.92 -2.84 0.58
C PRO A 11 6.07 -1.59 0.33
N SER A 12 6.02 -1.13 -0.92
CA SER A 12 5.28 0.08 -1.31
C SER A 12 3.78 -0.20 -1.49
N TYR A 13 3.11 -0.52 -0.38
CA TYR A 13 1.68 -0.82 -0.33
C TYR A 13 0.99 0.15 0.63
N VAL A 14 -0.21 0.61 0.26
CA VAL A 14 -1.10 1.41 1.11
C VAL A 14 -2.50 0.82 1.03
N ALA A 15 -3.10 0.51 2.17
CA ALA A 15 -4.47 -0.01 2.26
C ALA A 15 -5.35 0.94 3.06
N PHE A 16 -6.53 1.26 2.54
CA PHE A 16 -7.50 2.15 3.18
C PHE A 16 -8.61 1.34 3.86
N SER A 17 -8.89 1.65 5.13
CA SER A 17 -10.01 1.10 5.87
C SER A 17 -11.24 1.97 5.68
N LEU A 18 -12.38 1.36 5.34
CA LEU A 18 -13.63 2.09 5.09
C LEU A 18 -14.26 2.62 6.40
N ASP A 19 -14.04 1.94 7.52
CA ASP A 19 -14.78 2.20 8.76
C ASP A 19 -14.28 3.43 9.55
N ALA A 20 -12.99 3.74 9.46
CA ALA A 20 -12.35 4.74 10.32
C ALA A 20 -11.45 5.75 9.58
N GLY A 21 -11.41 5.69 8.24
CA GLY A 21 -10.48 6.51 7.44
C GLY A 21 -8.99 6.20 7.71
N GLU A 22 -8.71 5.12 8.43
CA GLU A 22 -7.34 4.69 8.74
C GLU A 22 -6.65 4.18 7.48
N ARG A 23 -5.36 4.53 7.33
CA ARG A 23 -4.48 3.99 6.30
C ARG A 23 -3.42 3.10 6.93
N SER A 24 -3.33 1.87 6.42
CA SER A 24 -2.23 0.95 6.73
C SER A 24 -1.15 1.07 5.66
N ILE A 25 0.12 0.90 6.03
CA ILE A 25 1.27 1.04 5.12
C ILE A 25 2.18 -0.19 5.25
N GLY A 26 2.88 -0.54 4.17
CA GLY A 26 3.92 -1.55 4.21
C GLY A 26 3.37 -2.96 4.35
N ASP A 27 4.02 -3.78 5.17
CA ASP A 27 3.62 -5.18 5.38
C ASP A 27 2.18 -5.29 5.92
N ALA A 28 1.72 -4.31 6.70
CA ALA A 28 0.34 -4.26 7.19
C ALA A 28 -0.67 -4.10 6.03
N ALA A 29 -0.36 -3.24 5.07
CA ALA A 29 -1.18 -3.04 3.88
C ALA A 29 -1.14 -4.26 2.94
N ARG A 30 0.05 -4.84 2.76
CA ARG A 30 0.23 -6.03 1.91
C ARG A 30 -0.65 -7.20 2.38
N ASN A 31 -0.75 -7.42 3.68
CA ASN A 31 -1.58 -8.49 4.24
C ASN A 31 -3.09 -8.27 4.02
N ARG A 32 -3.52 -7.01 3.84
CA ARG A 32 -4.93 -6.69 3.55
C ARG A 32 -5.32 -6.97 2.10
N LEU A 33 -4.38 -7.13 1.17
CA LEU A 33 -4.66 -7.32 -0.26
C LEU A 33 -5.66 -8.45 -0.54
N THR A 34 -5.55 -9.57 0.18
CA THR A 34 -6.43 -10.74 -0.02
C THR A 34 -7.87 -10.49 0.43
N ILE A 35 -8.07 -9.63 1.44
CA ILE A 35 -9.37 -9.42 2.10
C ILE A 35 -10.03 -8.11 1.62
N ASN A 36 -9.22 -7.11 1.29
CA ASN A 36 -9.65 -5.78 0.86
C ASN A 36 -8.85 -5.34 -0.40
N PRO A 37 -8.98 -6.06 -1.53
CA PRO A 37 -8.20 -5.77 -2.73
C PRO A 37 -8.55 -4.41 -3.34
N GLY A 38 -9.85 -4.05 -3.38
CA GLY A 38 -10.32 -2.82 -4.02
C GLY A 38 -9.83 -1.53 -3.36
N ASN A 39 -9.44 -1.57 -2.08
CA ASN A 39 -8.92 -0.42 -1.35
C ASN A 39 -7.44 -0.57 -0.98
N THR A 40 -6.71 -1.44 -1.68
CA THR A 40 -5.26 -1.63 -1.47
C THR A 40 -4.50 -1.21 -2.74
N VAL A 41 -3.70 -0.14 -2.63
CA VAL A 41 -2.91 0.42 -3.72
C VAL A 41 -1.47 -0.09 -3.64
N PHE A 42 -0.95 -0.56 -4.76
CA PHE A 42 0.43 -1.00 -4.96
C PHE A 42 0.87 -0.67 -6.39
N ASP A 43 2.17 -0.81 -6.68
CA ASP A 43 2.75 -0.51 -8.00
C ASP A 43 2.51 0.93 -8.53
N ALA A 44 2.04 1.84 -7.68
CA ALA A 44 1.76 3.23 -8.05
C ALA A 44 2.96 3.91 -8.74
N LYS A 45 4.19 3.55 -8.37
CA LYS A 45 5.41 4.07 -9.01
C LYS A 45 5.47 3.82 -10.53
N ARG A 46 4.82 2.77 -11.02
CA ARG A 46 4.71 2.48 -12.46
C ARG A 46 3.75 3.42 -13.19
N LEU A 47 2.86 4.09 -12.47
CA LEU A 47 1.82 4.95 -13.02
C LEU A 47 2.12 6.44 -12.82
N ILE A 48 2.99 6.80 -11.87
CA ILE A 48 3.38 8.19 -11.62
C ILE A 48 3.99 8.79 -12.89
N GLY A 49 3.41 9.89 -13.36
CA GLY A 49 3.88 10.61 -14.55
C GLY A 49 3.39 10.05 -15.88
N ARG A 50 2.52 9.02 -15.88
CA ARG A 50 1.85 8.52 -17.08
C ARG A 50 0.49 9.19 -17.26
N ASP A 51 0.07 9.36 -18.52
CA ASP A 51 -1.29 9.80 -18.82
C ASP A 51 -2.30 8.67 -18.56
N LEU A 52 -3.56 9.03 -18.31
CA LEU A 52 -4.61 8.04 -18.07
C LEU A 52 -4.91 7.14 -19.27
N ASN A 53 -4.54 7.58 -20.48
CA ASN A 53 -4.72 6.85 -21.73
C ASN A 53 -3.41 6.24 -22.27
N ASP A 54 -2.32 6.27 -21.48
CA ASP A 54 -1.02 5.68 -21.82
C ASP A 54 -0.91 4.18 -21.48
#